data_AF-A0A3D2RJA3-F1
#
_entry.id   AF-A0A3D2RJA3-F1
#
_cell.length_a   1.000
_cell.length_b   1.000
_cell.length_c   1.000
_cell.angle_alpha   90.00
_cell.angle_beta   90.00
_cell.angle_gamma   90.00
#
_symmetry.space_group_name_H-M   'P 1'
#
loop_
_entity.id
_entity.type
_entity.pdbx_description
1 polymer ?
#
loop_
_entity_poly.entity_id
_entity_poly.type
_entity_poly.pdbx_seq_one_letter_code
_entity_poly.pdbx_strand_id
1 'polypeptide(L)'
;MIYRFIVGVCLVLLISVSADAQRRRGGGGGGGGNLPQGMQAQGNPQIRRDKMLALQALPVAAIWAELTLGMKVDPEKVELVRVILKETYKERKSILKDAWKEETWSFTKAQLQKMERELWPKINNILSRRESRQLERSLRRR
;
A
#
# COMPACT_ATOMS: atom_id res chain seq x y z
N MET A 1 -17.72 -15.41 21.27
CA MET A 1 -18.65 -14.44 20.63
C MET A 1 -17.94 -13.13 20.27
N ILE A 2 -16.70 -13.17 19.72
CA ILE A 2 -15.85 -11.99 19.47
C ILE A 2 -15.54 -11.81 17.97
N TYR A 3 -15.56 -12.90 17.19
CA TYR A 3 -15.24 -12.90 15.76
C TYR A 3 -16.28 -12.26 14.85
N ARG A 4 -17.53 -12.07 15.31
CA ARG A 4 -18.58 -11.41 14.51
C ARG A 4 -18.44 -9.88 14.48
N PHE A 5 -17.76 -9.28 15.46
CA PHE A 5 -17.62 -7.83 15.57
C PHE A 5 -16.47 -7.28 14.70
N ILE A 6 -15.39 -8.05 14.57
CA ILE A 6 -14.19 -7.63 13.80
C ILE A 6 -14.48 -7.64 12.28
N VAL A 7 -15.29 -8.58 11.80
CA VAL A 7 -15.69 -8.64 10.38
C VAL A 7 -16.60 -7.45 10.02
N GLY A 8 -17.43 -6.97 10.96
CA GLY A 8 -18.29 -5.80 10.76
C GLY A 8 -17.50 -4.49 10.59
N VAL A 9 -16.45 -4.28 11.39
CA VAL A 9 -15.64 -3.05 11.33
C VAL A 9 -14.81 -2.96 10.04
N CYS A 10 -14.30 -4.10 9.55
CA CYS A 10 -13.60 -4.12 8.25
C CYS A 10 -14.54 -3.86 7.06
N LEU A 11 -15.82 -4.23 7.14
CA LEU A 11 -16.79 -4.00 6.06
C LEU A 11 -17.24 -2.53 5.99
N VAL A 12 -17.38 -1.85 7.12
CA VAL A 12 -17.78 -0.42 7.16
C VAL A 12 -16.70 0.48 6.59
N LEU A 13 -15.41 0.17 6.80
CA LEU A 13 -14.30 0.96 6.23
C LEU A 13 -14.22 0.85 4.69
N LEU A 14 -14.71 -0.24 4.09
CA LEU A 14 -14.76 -0.40 2.63
C LEU A 14 -15.92 0.37 2.00
N ILE A 15 -17.04 0.55 2.71
CA ILE A 15 -18.21 1.27 2.17
C ILE A 15 -18.03 2.80 2.28
N SER A 16 -17.33 3.28 3.30
CA SER A 16 -17.05 4.73 3.45
C SER A 16 -16.11 5.29 2.38
N VAL A 17 -15.33 4.45 1.70
CA VAL A 17 -14.46 4.88 0.57
C VAL A 17 -15.25 4.96 -0.75
N SER A 18 -16.41 4.30 -0.85
CA SER A 18 -17.24 4.30 -2.05
C SER A 18 -18.37 5.34 -2.03
N ALA A 19 -18.72 5.88 -0.86
CA ALA A 19 -19.76 6.91 -0.75
C ALA A 19 -19.36 8.28 -1.34
N ASP A 20 -18.07 8.60 -1.40
CA ASP A 20 -17.59 9.86 -2.00
C ASP A 20 -17.40 9.78 -3.53
N ALA A 21 -17.37 8.59 -4.11
CA ALA A 21 -17.08 8.40 -5.53
C ALA A 21 -18.32 8.53 -6.45
N GLN A 22 -19.54 8.51 -5.90
CA GLN A 22 -20.78 8.52 -6.70
C GLN A 22 -21.51 9.88 -6.82
N ARG A 23 -20.96 10.98 -6.28
CA ARG A 23 -21.50 12.35 -6.49
C ARG A 23 -20.84 13.14 -7.62
N ARG A 24 -20.18 12.49 -8.58
CA ARG A 24 -19.63 13.16 -9.77
C ARG A 24 -20.19 12.58 -11.06
N ARG A 25 -21.50 12.71 -11.23
CA ARG A 25 -22.15 12.65 -12.54
C ARG A 25 -23.07 13.84 -12.69
N GLY A 26 -22.60 14.84 -13.43
CA GLY A 26 -23.42 15.94 -13.93
C GLY A 26 -23.01 17.32 -13.43
N GLY A 27 -22.68 18.20 -14.39
CA GLY A 27 -22.98 19.62 -14.28
C GLY A 27 -21.92 20.52 -13.64
N GLY A 28 -21.22 21.25 -14.50
CA GLY A 28 -21.09 22.72 -14.51
C GLY A 28 -21.05 23.51 -13.20
N GLY A 29 -20.18 24.51 -13.21
CA GLY A 29 -20.39 25.73 -12.41
C GLY A 29 -19.35 25.95 -11.33
N GLY A 30 -18.68 27.09 -11.43
CA GLY A 30 -17.72 27.55 -10.44
C GLY A 30 -18.31 27.68 -9.04
N GLY A 31 -17.43 27.63 -8.06
CA GLY A 31 -17.77 27.82 -6.66
C GLY A 31 -16.49 27.88 -5.85
N GLY A 32 -15.90 29.08 -5.76
CA GLY A 32 -14.86 29.38 -4.81
C GLY A 32 -15.38 29.15 -3.40
N GLY A 33 -15.06 27.98 -2.84
CA GLY A 33 -15.22 27.70 -1.43
C GLY A 33 -13.96 28.16 -0.71
N ASN A 34 -14.10 29.21 0.11
CA ASN A 34 -13.08 29.68 1.04
C ASN A 34 -12.79 28.55 2.06
N LEU A 35 -11.84 27.66 1.74
CA LEU A 35 -11.22 26.79 2.73
C LEU A 35 -10.42 27.68 3.69
N PRO A 36 -10.56 27.52 5.02
CA PRO A 36 -9.85 28.33 6.00
C PRO A 36 -8.35 28.34 5.67
N GLN A 37 -7.73 29.53 5.70
CA GLN A 37 -6.35 29.81 5.30
C GLN A 37 -5.31 28.88 5.97
N GLY A 38 -5.64 28.28 7.12
CA GLY A 38 -4.81 27.28 7.81
C GLY A 38 -4.80 25.87 7.20
N MET A 39 -5.72 25.53 6.28
CA MET A 39 -5.76 24.23 5.59
C MET A 39 -5.06 24.24 4.22
N GLN A 40 -4.61 25.39 3.73
CA GLN A 40 -3.93 25.49 2.44
C GLN A 40 -2.53 24.87 2.45
N ALA A 41 -1.87 24.76 3.61
CA ALA A 41 -0.59 24.05 3.75
C ALA A 41 -0.74 22.51 3.67
N GLN A 42 -1.89 21.94 4.05
CA GLN A 42 -2.26 20.54 3.76
C GLN A 42 -2.75 20.32 2.30
N GLY A 43 -2.80 21.41 1.52
CA GLY A 43 -3.48 21.51 0.24
C GLY A 43 -2.62 21.21 -0.98
N ASN A 44 -1.31 20.95 -0.87
CA ASN A 44 -0.50 20.65 -2.04
C ASN A 44 -0.93 19.29 -2.65
N PRO A 45 -1.61 19.27 -3.81
CA PRO A 45 -2.07 18.02 -4.42
C PRO A 45 -0.90 17.07 -4.72
N GLN A 46 0.32 17.60 -4.90
CA GLN A 46 1.51 16.80 -5.13
C GLN A 46 1.92 16.02 -3.86
N ILE A 47 1.95 16.66 -2.69
CA ILE A 47 2.28 16.00 -1.42
C ILE A 47 1.25 14.92 -1.10
N ARG A 48 -0.03 15.16 -1.35
CA ARG A 48 -1.10 14.15 -1.19
C ARG A 48 -0.91 12.96 -2.12
N ARG A 49 -0.56 13.20 -3.38
CA ARG A 49 -0.24 12.14 -4.35
C ARG A 49 0.99 11.35 -3.93
N ASP A 50 2.08 12.01 -3.55
CA ASP A 50 3.32 11.34 -3.16
C ASP A 50 3.14 10.53 -1.88
N LYS A 51 2.36 11.04 -0.93
CA LYS A 51 1.92 10.30 0.26
C LYS A 51 1.15 9.03 -0.11
N MET A 52 0.15 9.13 -0.98
CA MET A 52 -0.63 7.98 -1.44
C MET A 52 0.28 6.94 -2.14
N LEU A 53 1.16 7.38 -3.03
CA LEU A 53 2.08 6.50 -3.75
C LEU A 53 3.10 5.85 -2.82
N ALA A 54 3.62 6.57 -1.83
CA ALA A 54 4.51 6.01 -0.80
C ALA A 54 3.80 4.94 0.04
N LEU A 55 2.53 5.17 0.40
CA LEU A 55 1.75 4.20 1.18
C LEU A 55 1.36 2.96 0.37
N GLN A 56 1.19 3.08 -0.95
CA GLN A 56 0.94 1.95 -1.85
C GLN A 56 2.22 1.17 -2.20
N ALA A 57 3.37 1.84 -2.19
CA ALA A 57 4.65 1.20 -2.48
C ALA A 57 4.98 0.10 -1.47
N LEU A 58 5.69 -0.92 -1.98
CA LEU A 58 6.21 -2.04 -1.21
C LEU A 58 5.10 -2.77 -0.42
N PRO A 59 4.16 -3.46 -1.09
CA PRO A 59 2.99 -4.08 -0.45
C PRO A 59 3.33 -5.39 0.28
N VAL A 60 4.22 -5.34 1.27
CA VAL A 60 4.78 -6.50 1.99
C VAL A 60 3.70 -7.43 2.54
N ALA A 61 2.64 -6.88 3.12
CA ALA A 61 1.54 -7.67 3.66
C ALA A 61 0.75 -8.42 2.58
N ALA A 62 0.55 -7.80 1.41
CA ALA A 62 -0.10 -8.47 0.30
C ALA A 62 0.79 -9.55 -0.31
N ILE A 63 2.10 -9.31 -0.45
CA ILE A 63 3.06 -10.33 -0.88
C ILE A 63 2.98 -11.54 0.07
N TRP A 64 3.01 -11.31 1.39
CA TRP A 64 2.90 -12.38 2.37
C TRP A 64 1.57 -13.14 2.28
N ALA A 65 0.45 -12.43 2.15
CA ALA A 65 -0.87 -13.04 2.03
C ALA A 65 -0.99 -13.90 0.75
N GLU A 66 -0.45 -13.45 -0.37
CA GLU A 66 -0.46 -14.20 -1.63
C GLU A 66 0.38 -15.47 -1.53
N LEU A 67 1.56 -15.39 -0.93
CA LEU A 67 2.44 -16.56 -0.75
C LEU A 67 1.87 -17.62 0.19
N THR A 68 1.13 -17.20 1.21
CA THR A 68 0.60 -18.11 2.24
C THR A 68 -0.80 -18.64 1.94
N LEU A 69 -1.64 -17.86 1.26
CA LEU A 69 -3.06 -18.17 1.06
C LEU A 69 -3.46 -18.22 -0.42
N GLY A 70 -2.83 -17.41 -1.27
CA GLY A 70 -3.23 -17.22 -2.67
C GLY A 70 -2.56 -18.18 -3.66
N MET A 71 -1.47 -18.83 -3.26
CA MET A 71 -0.63 -19.63 -4.14
C MET A 71 -0.24 -20.96 -3.50
N LYS A 72 -0.04 -21.99 -4.33
CA LYS A 72 0.61 -23.23 -3.91
C LYS A 72 2.12 -23.06 -4.09
N VAL A 73 2.79 -22.66 -3.03
CA VAL A 73 4.25 -22.53 -2.95
C VAL A 73 4.74 -23.51 -1.88
N ASP A 74 5.94 -24.05 -2.08
CA ASP A 74 6.60 -24.89 -1.08
C ASP A 74 6.76 -24.14 0.25
N PRO A 75 6.35 -24.71 1.40
CA PRO A 75 6.52 -24.10 2.71
C PRO A 75 7.95 -23.62 3.00
N GLU A 76 8.98 -24.33 2.52
CA GLU A 76 10.39 -23.94 2.73
C GLU A 76 10.70 -22.62 2.01
N LYS A 77 10.24 -22.47 0.77
CA LYS A 77 10.37 -21.22 0.01
C LYS A 77 9.60 -20.07 0.66
N VAL A 78 8.41 -20.35 1.19
CA VAL A 78 7.60 -19.35 1.89
C VAL A 78 8.35 -18.83 3.12
N GLU A 79 9.00 -19.71 3.89
CA GLU A 79 9.77 -19.30 5.06
C GLU A 79 11.04 -18.51 4.68
N LEU A 80 11.73 -18.90 3.60
CA LEU A 80 12.86 -18.11 3.08
C LEU A 80 12.44 -16.70 2.66
N VAL A 81 11.31 -16.57 1.96
CA VAL A 81 10.77 -15.25 1.60
C VAL A 81 10.30 -14.48 2.84
N ARG A 82 9.76 -15.17 3.86
CA ARG A 82 9.33 -14.53 5.12
C ARG A 82 10.45 -13.76 5.79
N VAL A 83 11.67 -14.31 5.84
CA VAL A 83 12.83 -13.66 6.44
C VAL A 83 13.10 -12.31 5.76
N ILE A 84 13.13 -12.31 4.42
CA ILE A 84 13.33 -11.11 3.61
C ILE A 84 12.20 -10.09 3.85
N LEU A 85 10.94 -10.55 3.85
CA LEU A 85 9.78 -9.68 4.05
C LEU A 85 9.74 -9.08 5.46
N LYS A 86 10.21 -9.80 6.48
CA LYS A 86 10.25 -9.31 7.86
C LYS A 86 11.23 -8.14 8.00
N GLU A 87 12.41 -8.23 7.41
CA GLU A 87 13.38 -7.13 7.37
C GLU A 87 12.83 -5.94 6.59
N THR A 88 12.33 -6.22 5.38
CA THR A 88 11.70 -5.22 4.50
C THR A 88 10.55 -4.48 5.19
N TYR A 89 9.72 -5.18 5.96
CA TYR A 89 8.62 -4.59 6.72
C TYR A 89 9.11 -3.65 7.82
N LYS A 90 10.16 -4.03 8.56
CA LYS A 90 10.74 -3.19 9.61
C LYS A 90 11.29 -1.89 9.04
N GLU A 91 12.04 -1.97 7.94
CA GLU A 91 12.62 -0.81 7.28
C GLU A 91 11.53 0.10 6.71
N ARG A 92 10.53 -0.46 6.00
CA ARG A 92 9.36 0.29 5.53
C ARG A 92 8.64 1.01 6.66
N LYS A 93 8.45 0.34 7.80
CA LYS A 93 7.80 0.93 8.97
C LYS A 93 8.61 2.10 9.54
N SER A 94 9.93 2.00 9.56
CA SER A 94 10.82 3.09 9.99
C SER A 94 10.70 4.28 9.05
N ILE A 95 10.89 4.07 7.75
CA ILE A 95 10.82 5.12 6.72
C ILE A 95 9.48 5.86 6.75
N LEU A 96 8.36 5.13 6.87
CA LEU A 96 7.05 5.75 6.99
C LEU A 96 6.91 6.54 8.29
N LYS A 97 7.41 6.04 9.41
CA LYS A 97 7.37 6.75 10.70
C LYS A 97 8.10 8.09 10.62
N ASP A 98 9.24 8.14 9.94
CA ASP A 98 10.02 9.36 9.76
C ASP A 98 9.30 10.33 8.81
N ALA A 99 8.71 9.82 7.72
CA ALA A 99 7.88 10.61 6.80
C ALA A 99 6.67 11.27 7.48
N TRP A 100 6.07 10.60 8.47
CA TRP A 100 4.96 11.17 9.26
C TRP A 100 5.40 12.31 10.18
N LYS A 101 6.68 12.38 10.56
CA LYS A 101 7.21 13.45 11.42
C LYS A 101 7.72 14.64 10.60
N GLU A 102 8.42 14.37 9.51
CA GLU A 102 9.15 15.36 8.73
C GLU A 102 8.39 15.83 7.46
N GLU A 103 7.25 15.20 7.15
CA GLU A 103 6.44 15.46 5.95
C GLU A 103 7.20 15.28 4.60
N THR A 104 8.27 14.50 4.60
CA THR A 104 9.18 14.28 3.46
C THR A 104 8.68 13.26 2.43
N TRP A 105 7.38 13.27 2.12
CA TRP A 105 6.68 12.23 1.33
C TRP A 105 7.26 11.96 -0.07
N SER A 106 7.80 12.97 -0.75
CA SER A 106 8.44 12.79 -2.07
C SER A 106 9.72 11.95 -1.97
N PHE A 107 10.55 12.22 -0.96
CA PHE A 107 11.77 11.46 -0.69
C PHE A 107 11.43 10.05 -0.19
N THR A 108 10.47 9.92 0.71
CA THR A 108 9.95 8.64 1.20
C THR A 108 9.46 7.76 0.06
N LYS A 109 8.69 8.32 -0.88
CA LYS A 109 8.22 7.61 -2.07
C LYS A 109 9.39 7.06 -2.88
N ALA A 110 10.41 7.87 -3.16
CA ALA A 110 11.57 7.44 -3.92
C ALA A 110 12.33 6.30 -3.22
N GLN A 111 12.51 6.39 -1.90
CA GLN A 111 13.13 5.33 -1.09
C GLN A 111 12.32 4.03 -1.13
N LEU A 112 11.01 4.09 -0.91
CA LEU A 112 10.16 2.90 -0.91
C LEU A 112 10.07 2.24 -2.30
N GLN A 113 10.06 3.04 -3.37
CA GLN A 113 10.14 2.52 -4.74
C GLN A 113 11.49 1.86 -5.03
N LYS A 114 12.59 2.42 -4.51
CA LYS A 114 13.92 1.81 -4.62
C LYS A 114 13.95 0.47 -3.89
N MET A 115 13.49 0.42 -2.64
CA MET A 115 13.38 -0.83 -1.88
C MET A 115 12.52 -1.87 -2.60
N GLU A 116 11.43 -1.46 -3.24
CA GLU A 116 10.58 -2.38 -4.00
C GLU A 116 11.32 -2.99 -5.18
N ARG A 117 12.10 -2.18 -5.92
CA ARG A 117 12.95 -2.69 -7.02
C ARG A 117 14.03 -3.64 -6.53
N GLU A 118 14.54 -3.45 -5.31
CA GLU A 118 15.55 -4.34 -4.71
C GLU A 118 14.95 -5.60 -4.10
N LEU A 119 13.68 -5.57 -3.68
CA LEU A 119 12.97 -6.70 -3.10
C LEU A 119 12.68 -7.78 -4.16
N TRP A 120 12.21 -7.40 -5.34
CA TRP A 120 11.78 -8.34 -6.38
C TRP A 120 12.89 -9.32 -6.83
N PRO A 121 14.13 -8.89 -7.08
CA PRO A 121 15.25 -9.80 -7.34
C PRO A 121 15.48 -10.82 -6.22
N LYS A 122 15.40 -10.39 -4.95
CA LYS A 122 15.58 -11.28 -3.79
C LYS A 122 14.50 -12.36 -3.74
N ILE A 123 13.23 -11.98 -4.00
CA ILE A 123 12.11 -12.92 -4.07
C ILE A 123 12.27 -13.87 -5.27
N ASN A 124 12.67 -13.36 -6.44
CA ASN A 124 12.84 -14.13 -7.67
C ASN A 124 14.00 -15.13 -7.63
N ASN A 125 14.95 -14.94 -6.71
CA ASN A 125 16.01 -15.93 -6.46
C ASN A 125 15.50 -17.16 -5.68
N ILE A 126 14.37 -17.05 -4.97
CA ILE A 126 13.78 -18.13 -4.18
C ILE A 126 12.61 -18.79 -4.93
N LEU A 127 11.76 -17.96 -5.52
CA LEU A 127 10.61 -18.44 -6.28
C LEU A 127 11.01 -18.84 -7.69
N SER A 128 10.37 -19.87 -8.22
CA SER A 128 10.48 -20.20 -9.64
C SER A 128 9.88 -19.08 -10.48
N ARG A 129 10.32 -18.97 -11.74
CA ARG A 129 9.80 -17.99 -12.70
C ARG A 129 8.26 -18.04 -12.84
N ARG A 130 7.65 -19.22 -12.68
CA ARG A 130 6.19 -19.39 -12.74
C ARG A 130 5.51 -18.82 -11.49
N GLU A 131 6.04 -19.14 -10.31
CA GLU A 131 5.55 -18.63 -9.02
C GLU A 131 5.67 -17.09 -8.98
N SER A 132 6.84 -16.53 -9.32
CA SER A 132 7.04 -15.07 -9.37
C SER A 132 6.04 -14.36 -10.28
N ARG A 133 5.81 -14.88 -11.49
CA ARG A 133 4.82 -14.30 -12.42
C ARG A 133 3.39 -14.41 -11.88
N GLN A 134 3.06 -15.48 -11.18
CA GLN A 134 1.74 -15.62 -10.57
C GLN A 134 1.56 -14.61 -9.44
N LEU A 135 2.57 -14.43 -8.60
CA LEU A 135 2.59 -13.44 -7.53
C LEU A 135 2.45 -12.01 -8.06
N GLU A 136 3.23 -11.63 -9.08
CA GLU A 136 3.10 -10.32 -9.72
C GLU A 136 1.70 -10.09 -10.30
N ARG A 137 1.09 -11.11 -10.91
CA ARG A 137 -0.25 -11.03 -11.46
C ARG A 137 -1.32 -10.89 -10.39
N SER A 138 -1.20 -11.60 -9.26
CA SER A 138 -2.18 -11.50 -8.18
C SER A 138 -2.14 -10.15 -7.49
N LEU A 139 -0.94 -9.59 -7.29
CA LEU A 139 -0.78 -8.25 -6.73
C LEU A 139 -1.33 -7.13 -7.64
N ARG A 140 -1.23 -7.27 -8.96
CA ARG A 140 -1.79 -6.29 -9.92
C ARG A 140 -3.31 -6.32 -10.03
N ARG A 141 -3.97 -7.40 -9.61
CA ARG A 141 -5.43 -7.59 -9.70
C ARG A 141 -6.18 -7.08 -8.46
N ARG A 142 -5.46 -6.64 -7.43
CA ARG A 142 -6.00 -6.02 -6.23
C ARG A 142 -6.11 -4.51 -6.42
#